data_AF-A0A9P0JJY5-F1
#
_entry.id   AF-A0A9P0JJY5-F1
#
_cell.length_a   1.000
_cell.length_b   1.000
_cell.length_c   1.000
_cell.angle_alpha   90.00
_cell.angle_beta   90.00
_cell.angle_gamma   90.00
#
_symmetry.space_group_name_H-M   'P 1'
#
loop_
_entity.id
_entity.type
_entity.pdbx_description
1 polymer ?
#
loop_
_entity_poly.entity_id
_entity_poly.type
_entity_poly.pdbx_seq_one_letter_code
_entity_poly.pdbx_strand_id
1 'polypeptide(L)'
;MNIDSVLVTVGMGRYQFAGCVLFGFMIMYSNVSPVTYVFTAGDLKYRCAILGCDSPDPAERTYEPEWLRFTTPYREDTGLPRKCQRYSRNPTNSSGCGQSDFNRNTTELCHDGWVFEDNEKTIGTEFELMCEENKWKLSMVGTVNNFGQFIGIPVSGIIADKFGRKFAMVFCAVTSAIICIIQSFSVNYQMFLILELLSSIVSSGVYTVTFVLAMELVLPNHRVLYYSILECFYPIGAILVAFIASLVKDWRLLLQIANIPGLLFLSYFWLTEESMRWLEMQGKHDRVIDVLKRIAGINKKSLPVLPSNVQMETINYDDENDAKYVNILKDVIRSPTILCRLIRCSLVWIAITLVYYGLSICSTDIAGDKYLNFSLVSFVEIPACLLNWLIMEGMSRKMSLSCMFILCGFTSVLYNLVPDSLLLIKLSIFLISKLAISIAFCIIYMLTVEIFPTRMRATLLSVCSMIGRIGSMLAPQTTLLAEYFGNYVTMLVFGATALVAAAITITLPESKNIKLPDTVVEAERIGIDRLLPENIENS
;
A
#
# COMPACT_ATOMS: atom_id res chain seq x y z
N MET A 1 20.71 -1.38 31.18
CA MET A 1 20.10 -2.63 31.70
C MET A 1 19.72 -3.49 30.50
N ASN A 2 19.96 -4.81 30.44
CA ASN A 2 19.54 -5.57 29.25
C ASN A 2 18.04 -5.90 29.31
N ILE A 3 17.19 -5.01 28.77
CA ILE A 3 15.72 -5.14 28.77
C ILE A 3 15.26 -6.50 28.21
N ASP A 4 15.92 -7.00 27.16
CA ASP A 4 15.55 -8.26 26.53
C ASP A 4 15.71 -9.46 27.51
N SER A 5 16.70 -9.41 28.41
CA SER A 5 16.90 -10.46 29.43
C SER A 5 15.79 -10.48 30.49
N VAL A 6 15.30 -9.31 30.91
CA VAL A 6 14.20 -9.19 31.89
C VAL A 6 12.88 -9.61 31.26
N LEU A 7 12.65 -9.26 29.99
CA LEU A 7 11.48 -9.70 29.23
C LEU A 7 11.41 -11.22 29.09
N VAL A 8 12.56 -11.89 28.91
CA VAL A 8 12.62 -13.37 28.90
C VAL A 8 12.15 -13.96 30.24
N THR A 9 12.51 -13.36 31.37
CA THR A 9 12.08 -13.83 32.70
C THR A 9 10.56 -13.66 32.90
N VAL A 10 10.00 -12.53 32.44
CA VAL A 10 8.57 -12.23 32.55
C VAL A 10 7.74 -13.09 31.56
N GLY A 11 8.32 -13.53 30.45
CA GLY A 11 7.68 -14.42 29.48
C GLY A 11 6.49 -13.81 28.74
N MET A 12 5.95 -14.55 27.77
CA MET A 12 4.72 -14.19 27.08
C MET A 12 3.52 -14.55 27.96
N GLY A 13 2.58 -13.63 28.11
CA GLY A 13 1.37 -13.82 28.90
C GLY A 13 0.20 -12.97 28.39
N ARG A 14 -0.78 -12.74 29.27
CA ARG A 14 -2.02 -12.03 28.93
C ARG A 14 -1.77 -10.60 28.45
N TYR A 15 -0.71 -9.95 28.95
CA TYR A 15 -0.36 -8.60 28.53
C TYR A 15 -0.01 -8.53 27.04
N GLN A 16 0.88 -9.42 26.57
CA GLN A 16 1.30 -9.45 25.16
C GLN A 16 0.14 -9.82 24.24
N PHE A 17 -0.74 -10.75 24.65
CA PHE A 17 -1.93 -11.07 23.86
C PHE A 17 -2.89 -9.88 23.73
N ALA A 18 -3.18 -9.20 24.84
CA ALA A 18 -4.00 -7.98 24.83
C ALA A 18 -3.35 -6.87 23.98
N GLY A 19 -2.03 -6.70 24.10
CA GLY A 19 -1.25 -5.79 23.27
C GLY A 19 -1.38 -6.13 21.78
N CYS A 20 -1.30 -7.41 21.41
CA CYS A 20 -1.45 -7.87 20.03
C CYS A 20 -2.78 -7.43 19.43
N VAL A 21 -3.87 -7.62 20.17
CA VAL A 21 -5.21 -7.23 19.72
C VAL A 21 -5.33 -5.71 19.61
N LEU A 22 -4.86 -4.96 20.61
CA LEU A 22 -4.92 -3.50 20.60
C LEU A 22 -4.12 -2.89 19.44
N PHE A 23 -2.86 -3.30 19.27
CA PHE A 23 -2.02 -2.86 18.15
C PHE A 23 -2.54 -3.39 16.81
N GLY A 24 -3.17 -4.56 16.77
CA GLY A 24 -3.84 -5.10 15.59
C GLY A 24 -4.95 -4.20 15.09
N PHE A 25 -5.84 -3.71 15.96
CA PHE A 25 -6.87 -2.75 15.59
C PHE A 25 -6.30 -1.42 15.06
N MET A 26 -5.16 -0.99 15.60
CA MET A 26 -4.46 0.21 15.14
C MET A 26 -3.86 0.00 13.74
N ILE A 27 -3.25 -1.16 13.48
CA ILE A 27 -2.73 -1.55 12.17
C ILE A 27 -3.88 -1.70 11.15
N MET A 28 -5.01 -2.27 11.55
CA MET A 28 -6.21 -2.34 10.73
C MET A 28 -6.68 -0.93 10.32
N TYR A 29 -6.70 0.02 11.26
CA TYR A 29 -7.05 1.41 10.97
C TYR A 29 -6.03 2.12 10.07
N SER A 30 -4.75 1.78 10.17
CA SER A 30 -3.69 2.41 9.37
C SER A 30 -3.90 2.27 7.85
N ASN A 31 -4.66 1.25 7.42
CA ASN A 31 -4.96 1.01 6.02
C ASN A 31 -6.20 1.78 5.51
N VAL A 32 -6.95 2.45 6.40
CA VAL A 32 -8.18 3.15 6.03
C VAL A 32 -7.90 4.32 5.08
N SER A 33 -7.08 5.28 5.51
CA SER A 33 -6.74 6.47 4.72
C SER A 33 -6.09 6.13 3.36
N PRO A 34 -5.09 5.22 3.28
CA PRO A 34 -4.49 4.79 2.01
C PRO A 34 -5.42 4.09 1.02
N VAL A 35 -6.51 3.46 1.48
CA VAL A 35 -7.42 2.69 0.61
C VAL A 35 -8.66 3.51 0.21
N THR A 36 -9.10 4.43 1.06
CA THR A 36 -10.36 5.14 0.85
C THR A 36 -10.39 5.91 -0.47
N TYR A 37 -9.24 6.42 -0.94
CA TYR A 37 -9.17 7.16 -2.20
C TYR A 37 -9.60 6.35 -3.42
N VAL A 38 -9.39 5.03 -3.40
CA VAL A 38 -9.77 4.11 -4.50
C VAL A 38 -11.28 4.18 -4.75
N PHE A 39 -12.07 4.37 -3.70
CA PHE A 39 -13.52 4.50 -3.80
C PHE A 39 -13.98 5.95 -3.94
N THR A 40 -13.34 6.90 -3.27
CA THR A 40 -13.76 8.32 -3.38
C THR A 40 -13.46 8.91 -4.75
N ALA A 41 -12.33 8.55 -5.35
CA ALA A 41 -11.89 8.95 -6.69
C ALA A 41 -12.19 7.87 -7.75
N GLY A 42 -13.06 6.90 -7.43
CA GLY A 42 -13.45 5.84 -8.36
C GLY A 42 -14.16 6.39 -9.60
N ASP A 43 -13.76 5.89 -10.76
CA ASP A 43 -14.40 6.24 -12.04
C ASP A 43 -15.71 5.46 -12.20
N LEU A 44 -16.84 6.18 -12.29
CA LEU A 44 -18.15 5.57 -12.49
C LEU A 44 -18.39 5.28 -13.97
N LYS A 45 -19.28 4.34 -14.26
CA LYS A 45 -19.82 4.16 -15.61
C LYS A 45 -20.95 5.14 -15.82
N TYR A 46 -20.79 5.98 -16.84
CA TYR A 46 -21.74 7.02 -17.19
C TYR A 46 -21.75 7.26 -18.70
N ARG A 47 -22.89 7.76 -19.16
CA ARG A 47 -23.10 8.19 -20.55
C ARG A 47 -23.68 9.60 -20.58
N CYS A 48 -23.64 10.21 -21.75
CA CYS A 48 -24.28 11.50 -21.97
C CYS A 48 -25.80 11.40 -21.89
N ALA A 49 -26.44 12.42 -21.32
CA ALA A 49 -27.87 12.62 -21.45
C ALA A 49 -28.20 13.11 -22.88
N ILE A 50 -29.25 12.56 -23.47
CA ILE A 50 -29.70 12.89 -24.82
C ILE A 50 -31.07 13.55 -24.74
N LEU A 51 -31.08 14.86 -24.96
CA LEU A 51 -32.28 15.70 -24.90
C LEU A 51 -33.36 15.19 -25.86
N GLY A 52 -34.57 14.98 -25.37
CA GLY A 52 -35.70 14.46 -26.15
C GLY A 52 -35.78 12.93 -26.26
N CYS A 53 -34.76 12.19 -25.84
CA CYS A 53 -34.82 10.72 -25.71
C CYS A 53 -34.79 10.27 -24.25
N ASP A 54 -33.96 10.92 -23.43
CA ASP A 54 -34.00 10.74 -21.99
C ASP A 54 -35.18 11.47 -21.38
N SER A 55 -35.75 10.90 -20.31
CA SER A 55 -36.77 11.58 -19.50
C SER A 55 -36.19 12.91 -18.97
N PRO A 56 -37.00 14.00 -18.95
CA PRO A 56 -36.60 15.24 -18.33
C PRO A 56 -36.22 15.05 -16.86
N ASP A 57 -36.85 14.11 -16.16
CA ASP A 57 -36.48 13.73 -14.79
C ASP A 57 -35.21 12.84 -14.78
N PRO A 58 -34.10 13.27 -14.14
CA PRO A 58 -32.89 12.45 -14.00
C PRO A 58 -33.13 11.10 -13.32
N ALA A 59 -34.12 10.99 -12.43
CA ALA A 59 -34.40 9.76 -11.68
C ALA A 59 -35.00 8.64 -12.56
N GLU A 60 -35.64 9.00 -13.68
CA GLU A 60 -36.27 8.06 -14.60
C GLU A 60 -35.35 7.64 -15.77
N ARG A 61 -34.11 8.14 -15.80
CA ARG A 61 -33.18 7.86 -16.91
C ARG A 61 -32.56 6.48 -16.74
N THR A 62 -32.75 5.63 -17.75
CA THR A 62 -32.15 4.29 -17.81
C THR A 62 -30.75 4.37 -18.41
N TYR A 63 -29.76 3.70 -17.84
CA TYR A 63 -28.39 3.70 -18.37
C TYR A 63 -28.27 3.06 -19.76
N GLU A 64 -28.91 1.92 -20.03
CA GLU A 64 -28.88 1.23 -21.34
C GLU A 64 -30.27 1.13 -22.01
N PRO A 65 -30.75 2.21 -22.67
CA PRO A 65 -31.93 2.15 -23.52
C PRO A 65 -31.59 1.61 -24.92
N GLU A 66 -32.58 1.06 -25.62
CA GLU A 66 -32.39 0.46 -26.96
C GLU A 66 -31.81 1.47 -27.98
N TRP A 67 -32.14 2.74 -27.82
CA TRP A 67 -31.68 3.80 -28.71
C TRP A 67 -30.21 4.21 -28.50
N LEU A 68 -29.58 3.83 -27.38
CA LEU A 68 -28.21 4.22 -27.07
C LEU A 68 -27.21 3.81 -28.15
N ARG A 69 -27.47 2.67 -28.80
CA ARG A 69 -26.65 2.08 -29.87
C ARG A 69 -26.45 2.99 -31.08
N PHE A 70 -27.34 3.95 -31.30
CA PHE A 70 -27.26 4.86 -32.43
C PHE A 70 -27.10 6.33 -32.04
N THR A 71 -27.10 6.64 -30.74
CA THR A 71 -26.90 7.99 -30.22
C THR A 71 -25.51 8.21 -29.64
N THR A 72 -24.82 7.14 -29.24
CA THR A 72 -23.52 7.21 -28.57
C THR A 72 -22.54 6.25 -29.23
N PRO A 73 -21.30 6.69 -29.54
CA PRO A 73 -20.26 5.78 -30.03
C PRO A 73 -19.88 4.76 -28.94
N TYR A 74 -19.64 3.52 -29.32
CA TYR A 74 -19.19 2.47 -28.41
C TYR A 74 -17.68 2.28 -28.53
N ARG A 75 -17.01 1.88 -27.44
CA ARG A 75 -15.63 1.44 -27.53
C ARG A 75 -15.58 -0.01 -28.01
N GLU A 76 -14.70 -0.27 -28.97
CA GLU A 76 -14.49 -1.61 -29.54
C GLU A 76 -13.85 -2.58 -28.54
N ASP A 77 -13.14 -2.07 -27.53
CA ASP A 77 -12.38 -2.87 -26.55
C ASP A 77 -13.25 -3.44 -25.42
N THR A 78 -14.25 -2.68 -24.96
CA THR A 78 -15.03 -2.95 -23.76
C THR A 78 -16.51 -3.16 -24.04
N GLY A 79 -16.98 -2.84 -25.25
CA GLY A 79 -18.40 -2.87 -25.59
C GLY A 79 -19.23 -1.87 -24.79
N LEU A 80 -18.59 -0.92 -24.11
CA LEU A 80 -19.24 0.13 -23.33
C LEU A 80 -19.41 1.41 -24.16
N PRO A 81 -20.44 2.23 -23.90
CA PRO A 81 -20.58 3.53 -24.53
C PRO A 81 -19.36 4.40 -24.19
N ARG A 82 -18.83 5.13 -25.18
CA ARG A 82 -17.77 6.11 -24.96
C ARG A 82 -18.30 7.21 -24.04
N LYS A 83 -17.53 7.48 -22.98
CA LYS A 83 -17.78 8.58 -22.06
C LYS A 83 -17.63 9.91 -22.80
N CYS A 84 -18.48 10.86 -22.48
CA CYS A 84 -18.42 12.25 -22.96
C CYS A 84 -18.55 12.53 -24.45
N GLN A 85 -18.85 11.52 -25.26
CA GLN A 85 -19.07 11.68 -26.69
C GLN A 85 -20.48 11.22 -27.04
N ARG A 86 -21.16 11.95 -27.90
CA ARG A 86 -22.43 11.55 -28.51
C ARG A 86 -22.42 11.88 -30.00
N TYR A 87 -23.29 11.24 -30.77
CA TYR A 87 -23.52 11.62 -32.16
C TYR A 87 -24.35 12.89 -32.24
N SER A 88 -24.07 13.74 -33.22
CA SER A 88 -24.85 14.97 -33.42
C SER A 88 -26.26 14.65 -33.93
N ARG A 89 -27.24 15.43 -33.50
CA ARG A 89 -28.63 15.28 -33.96
C ARG A 89 -28.83 15.98 -35.30
N ASN A 90 -29.55 15.34 -36.22
CA ASN A 90 -29.94 15.93 -37.49
C ASN A 90 -30.96 17.05 -37.26
N PRO A 91 -30.76 18.26 -37.82
CA PRO A 91 -31.60 19.42 -37.54
C PRO A 91 -33.03 19.30 -38.08
N THR A 92 -33.32 18.35 -38.98
CA THR A 92 -34.64 18.18 -39.62
C THR A 92 -35.64 17.38 -38.79
N ASN A 93 -35.20 16.54 -37.85
CA ASN A 93 -36.05 15.71 -36.99
C ASN A 93 -35.70 15.95 -35.51
N SER A 94 -36.43 16.84 -34.84
CA SER A 94 -36.09 17.27 -33.48
C SER A 94 -36.70 16.42 -32.36
N SER A 95 -37.73 15.60 -32.65
CA SER A 95 -38.52 14.88 -31.65
C SER A 95 -38.41 13.35 -31.72
N GLY A 96 -37.73 12.80 -32.71
CA GLY A 96 -37.54 11.35 -32.89
C GLY A 96 -36.28 10.84 -32.20
N CYS A 97 -36.34 9.60 -31.72
CA CYS A 97 -35.20 8.85 -31.18
C CYS A 97 -34.94 7.61 -32.04
N GLY A 98 -34.95 7.78 -33.36
CA GLY A 98 -34.63 6.75 -34.33
C GLY A 98 -33.21 6.88 -34.88
N GLN A 99 -32.73 5.84 -35.56
CA GLN A 99 -31.41 5.83 -36.20
C GLN A 99 -31.24 6.94 -37.25
N SER A 100 -32.32 7.40 -37.90
CA SER A 100 -32.32 8.48 -38.90
C SER A 100 -32.07 9.86 -38.30
N ASP A 101 -32.26 10.02 -37.00
CA ASP A 101 -32.27 11.33 -36.34
C ASP A 101 -30.88 11.74 -35.86
N PHE A 102 -29.88 10.84 -35.95
CA PHE A 102 -28.51 11.07 -35.50
C PHE A 102 -27.50 10.81 -36.62
N ASN A 103 -26.53 11.71 -36.76
CA ASN A 103 -25.45 11.58 -37.71
C ASN A 103 -24.24 10.86 -37.06
N ARG A 104 -24.00 9.61 -37.48
CA ARG A 104 -22.91 8.79 -36.93
C ARG A 104 -21.51 9.22 -37.36
N ASN A 105 -21.38 10.10 -38.35
CA ASN A 105 -20.09 10.58 -38.83
C ASN A 105 -19.56 11.78 -38.02
N THR A 106 -20.41 12.40 -37.19
CA THR A 106 -20.07 13.59 -36.43
C THR A 106 -20.34 13.37 -34.96
N THR A 107 -19.29 13.45 -34.16
CA THR A 107 -19.34 13.33 -32.70
C THR A 107 -19.23 14.70 -32.03
N GLU A 108 -20.02 14.91 -30.99
CA GLU A 108 -20.02 16.13 -30.18
C GLU A 108 -19.73 15.78 -28.71
N LEU A 109 -19.14 16.74 -28.00
CA LEU A 109 -18.93 16.67 -26.56
C LEU A 109 -20.24 16.94 -25.81
N CYS A 110 -20.40 16.26 -24.68
CA CYS A 110 -21.64 16.33 -23.92
C CYS A 110 -21.62 17.46 -22.91
N HIS A 111 -22.56 18.40 -23.07
CA HIS A 111 -22.76 19.53 -22.16
C HIS A 111 -24.09 19.47 -21.40
N ASP A 112 -25.01 18.58 -21.80
CA ASP A 112 -26.41 18.56 -21.34
C ASP A 112 -26.66 17.60 -20.16
N GLY A 113 -25.60 17.27 -19.40
CA GLY A 113 -25.66 16.38 -18.25
C GLY A 113 -25.40 14.89 -18.55
N TRP A 114 -25.49 14.08 -17.49
CA TRP A 114 -25.00 12.70 -17.46
C TRP A 114 -26.04 11.73 -16.91
N VAL A 115 -25.93 10.47 -17.31
CA VAL A 115 -26.71 9.34 -16.79
C VAL A 115 -25.73 8.28 -16.30
N PHE A 116 -25.85 7.91 -15.02
CA PHE A 116 -24.96 6.95 -14.36
C PHE A 116 -25.63 5.57 -14.27
N GLU A 117 -24.83 4.51 -14.35
CA GLU A 117 -25.32 3.12 -14.16
C GLU A 117 -25.74 2.90 -12.69
N ASP A 118 -24.89 3.31 -11.77
CA ASP A 118 -25.10 3.20 -10.33
C ASP A 118 -25.45 4.55 -9.71
N ASN A 119 -26.34 4.56 -8.72
CA ASN A 119 -26.65 5.74 -7.92
C ASN A 119 -25.59 5.95 -6.82
N GLU A 120 -24.37 6.18 -7.26
CA GLU A 120 -23.19 6.38 -6.40
C GLU A 120 -22.69 7.83 -6.51
N LYS A 121 -22.29 8.39 -5.38
CA LYS A 121 -21.71 9.74 -5.32
C LYS A 121 -20.21 9.64 -5.09
N THR A 122 -19.45 10.12 -6.06
CA THR A 122 -17.97 10.23 -5.98
C THR A 122 -17.55 11.68 -6.18
N ILE A 123 -16.28 11.99 -5.90
CA ILE A 123 -15.72 13.32 -6.18
C ILE A 123 -15.79 13.65 -7.68
N GLY A 124 -15.81 12.62 -8.54
CA GLY A 124 -15.97 12.77 -9.98
C GLY A 124 -17.33 13.33 -10.35
N THR A 125 -18.39 12.85 -9.70
CA THR A 125 -19.76 13.34 -9.92
C THR A 125 -20.00 14.72 -9.30
N GLU A 126 -19.45 14.97 -8.11
CA GLU A 126 -19.77 16.17 -7.34
C GLU A 126 -18.94 17.40 -7.75
N PHE A 127 -17.67 17.21 -8.11
CA PHE A 127 -16.82 18.29 -8.64
C PHE A 127 -16.78 18.31 -10.17
N GLU A 128 -17.66 17.57 -10.84
CA GLU A 128 -17.78 17.50 -12.30
C GLU A 128 -16.45 17.17 -13.00
N LEU A 129 -15.66 16.24 -12.43
CA LEU A 129 -14.34 15.83 -12.95
C LEU A 129 -14.46 14.78 -14.06
N MET A 130 -15.51 14.90 -14.87
CA MET A 130 -15.82 14.00 -15.97
C MET A 130 -15.06 14.43 -17.23
N CYS A 131 -14.93 13.51 -18.18
CA CYS A 131 -14.30 13.73 -19.49
C CYS A 131 -12.77 13.87 -19.49
N GLU A 132 -12.18 13.71 -20.68
CA GLU A 132 -10.73 13.57 -20.87
C GLU A 132 -9.92 14.77 -20.33
N GLU A 133 -10.45 15.99 -20.42
CA GLU A 133 -9.74 17.19 -19.95
C GLU A 133 -9.54 17.25 -18.43
N ASN A 134 -10.45 16.65 -17.65
CA ASN A 134 -10.44 16.72 -16.19
C ASN A 134 -10.20 15.38 -15.51
N LYS A 135 -10.31 14.25 -16.22
CA LYS A 135 -10.24 12.92 -15.62
C LYS A 135 -8.88 12.58 -15.00
N TRP A 136 -7.78 13.15 -15.51
CA TRP A 136 -6.45 13.02 -14.89
C TRP A 136 -6.43 13.44 -13.40
N LYS A 137 -7.36 14.32 -12.98
CA LYS A 137 -7.52 14.73 -11.58
C LYS A 137 -7.93 13.56 -10.68
N LEU A 138 -8.68 12.58 -11.15
CA LEU A 138 -9.05 11.40 -10.35
C LEU A 138 -7.82 10.55 -10.02
N SER A 139 -6.98 10.26 -11.02
CA SER A 139 -5.71 9.52 -10.83
C SER A 139 -4.71 10.30 -9.97
N MET A 140 -4.72 11.63 -10.06
CA MET A 140 -3.85 12.50 -9.26
C MET A 140 -4.08 12.36 -7.74
N VAL A 141 -5.32 12.07 -7.30
CA VAL A 141 -5.62 11.84 -5.87
C VAL A 141 -4.76 10.70 -5.33
N GLY A 142 -4.73 9.56 -6.02
CA GLY A 142 -3.90 8.42 -5.59
C GLY A 142 -2.41 8.72 -5.63
N THR A 143 -1.94 9.48 -6.62
CA THR A 143 -0.53 9.90 -6.70
C THR A 143 -0.15 10.81 -5.54
N VAL A 144 -1.00 11.78 -5.18
CA VAL A 144 -0.82 12.69 -4.05
C VAL A 144 -0.86 11.93 -2.72
N ASN A 145 -1.76 10.94 -2.57
CA ASN A 145 -1.80 10.07 -1.40
C ASN A 145 -0.46 9.34 -1.19
N ASN A 146 0.04 8.67 -2.23
CA ASN A 146 1.32 7.95 -2.18
C ASN A 146 2.52 8.89 -1.96
N PHE A 147 2.49 10.09 -2.53
CA PHE A 147 3.50 11.11 -2.29
C PHE A 147 3.48 11.61 -0.83
N GLY A 148 2.30 11.79 -0.26
CA GLY A 148 2.14 12.11 1.16
C GLY A 148 2.77 11.03 2.05
N GLN A 149 2.51 9.75 1.76
CA GLN A 149 3.13 8.65 2.51
C GLN A 149 4.66 8.62 2.40
N PHE A 150 5.21 8.95 1.23
CA PHE A 150 6.66 9.03 1.02
C PHE A 150 7.33 10.07 1.94
N ILE A 151 6.69 11.23 2.14
CA ILE A 151 7.15 12.27 3.07
C ILE A 151 6.87 11.86 4.52
N GLY A 152 5.69 11.30 4.78
CA GLY A 152 5.20 11.05 6.12
C GLY A 152 5.93 9.94 6.89
N ILE A 153 6.42 8.91 6.20
CA ILE A 153 7.16 7.81 6.86
C ILE A 153 8.40 8.36 7.60
N PRO A 154 9.35 9.08 6.96
CA PRO A 154 10.47 9.69 7.67
C PRO A 154 10.05 10.67 8.77
N VAL A 155 9.09 11.55 8.48
CA VAL A 155 8.62 12.58 9.44
C VAL A 155 8.05 11.94 10.70
N SER A 156 7.23 10.90 10.55
CA SER A 156 6.66 10.16 11.68
C SER A 156 7.72 9.44 12.51
N GLY A 157 8.79 8.93 11.88
CA GLY A 157 9.94 8.36 12.58
C GLY A 157 10.64 9.40 13.47
N ILE A 158 10.92 10.59 12.92
CA ILE A 158 11.53 11.70 13.68
C ILE A 158 10.65 12.11 14.87
N ILE A 159 9.33 12.21 14.66
CA ILE A 159 8.38 12.52 15.73
C ILE A 159 8.40 11.42 16.80
N ALA A 160 8.40 10.15 16.40
CA ALA A 160 8.41 9.00 17.32
C ALA A 160 9.68 8.92 18.17
N ASP A 161 10.83 9.22 17.57
CA ASP A 161 12.11 9.21 18.29
C ASP A 161 12.25 10.42 19.22
N LYS A 162 11.74 11.60 18.83
CA LYS A 162 11.82 12.83 19.64
C LYS A 162 10.80 12.90 20.78
N PHE A 163 9.54 12.57 20.51
CA PHE A 163 8.43 12.75 21.45
C PHE A 163 7.96 11.45 22.11
N GLY A 164 8.44 10.29 21.64
CA GLY A 164 8.02 8.98 22.09
C GLY A 164 7.09 8.30 21.11
N ARG A 165 7.15 6.96 21.09
CA ARG A 165 6.47 6.14 20.08
C ARG A 165 4.99 6.04 20.34
N LYS A 166 4.60 5.94 21.62
CA LYS A 166 3.19 5.98 22.02
C LYS A 166 2.55 7.31 21.66
N PHE A 167 3.24 8.43 21.92
CA PHE A 167 2.74 9.75 21.55
C PHE A 167 2.56 9.86 20.04
N ALA A 168 3.59 9.52 19.25
CA ALA A 168 3.54 9.60 17.80
C ALA A 168 2.44 8.71 17.20
N MET A 169 2.26 7.48 17.69
CA MET A 169 1.19 6.57 17.25
C MET A 169 -0.20 7.19 17.44
N VAL A 170 -0.50 7.69 18.64
CA VAL A 170 -1.81 8.31 18.94
C VAL A 170 -2.00 9.62 18.18
N PHE A 171 -0.95 10.45 18.14
CA PHE A 171 -0.97 11.73 17.43
C PHE A 171 -1.27 11.53 15.94
N CYS A 172 -0.56 10.61 15.27
CA CYS A 172 -0.77 10.33 13.85
C CYS A 172 -2.21 9.87 13.59
N ALA A 173 -2.74 8.92 14.36
CA ALA A 173 -4.06 8.37 14.07
C ALA A 173 -5.22 9.33 14.37
N VAL A 174 -5.18 10.02 15.51
CA VAL A 174 -6.24 10.97 15.86
C VAL A 174 -6.20 12.16 14.91
N THR A 175 -5.01 12.67 14.57
CA THR A 175 -4.86 13.79 13.65
C THR A 175 -5.27 13.41 12.23
N SER A 176 -4.88 12.22 11.73
CA SER A 176 -5.31 11.75 10.42
C SER A 176 -6.84 11.58 10.36
N ALA A 177 -7.46 11.04 11.42
CA ALA A 177 -8.91 10.91 11.52
C ALA A 177 -9.62 12.26 11.41
N ILE A 178 -9.15 13.27 12.17
CA ILE A 178 -9.70 14.63 12.14
C ILE A 178 -9.57 15.23 10.73
N ILE A 179 -8.38 15.12 10.10
CA ILE A 179 -8.16 15.67 8.76
C ILE A 179 -9.07 14.98 7.74
N CYS A 180 -9.23 13.66 7.77
CA CYS A 180 -10.12 12.93 6.86
C CYS A 180 -11.60 13.28 7.09
N ILE A 181 -12.02 13.54 8.32
CA ILE A 181 -13.38 14.02 8.60
C ILE A 181 -13.56 15.43 8.01
N ILE A 182 -12.58 16.34 8.18
CA ILE A 182 -12.63 17.68 7.56
C ILE A 182 -12.63 17.56 6.02
N GLN A 183 -11.90 16.61 5.46
CA GLN A 183 -11.86 16.32 4.03
C GLN A 183 -13.23 15.94 3.46
N SER A 184 -14.06 15.24 4.25
CA SER A 184 -15.44 14.91 3.86
C SER A 184 -16.34 16.15 3.66
N PHE A 185 -15.94 17.32 4.19
CA PHE A 185 -16.63 18.60 4.02
C PHE A 185 -15.98 19.50 2.96
N SER A 186 -15.04 18.96 2.16
CA SER A 186 -14.41 19.74 1.10
C SER A 186 -15.43 20.25 0.10
N VAL A 187 -15.31 21.53 -0.26
CA VAL A 187 -16.25 22.24 -1.17
C VAL A 187 -15.74 22.31 -2.60
N ASN A 188 -14.46 22.04 -2.81
CA ASN A 188 -13.82 22.02 -4.12
C ASN A 188 -12.69 20.99 -4.15
N TYR A 189 -12.26 20.66 -5.37
CA TYR A 189 -11.22 19.67 -5.62
C TYR A 189 -9.86 20.05 -5.00
N GLN A 190 -9.50 21.34 -4.97
CA GLN A 190 -8.21 21.79 -4.42
C GLN A 190 -8.13 21.57 -2.90
N MET A 191 -9.20 21.92 -2.18
CA MET A 191 -9.32 21.67 -0.74
C MET A 191 -9.28 20.16 -0.46
N PHE A 192 -9.98 19.35 -1.25
CA PHE A 192 -9.94 17.90 -1.14
C PHE A 192 -8.51 17.36 -1.31
N LEU A 193 -7.79 17.80 -2.35
CA LEU A 193 -6.45 17.31 -2.66
C LEU A 193 -5.39 17.74 -1.62
N ILE A 194 -5.49 18.96 -1.07
CA ILE A 194 -4.59 19.41 0.00
C ILE A 194 -4.81 18.61 1.28
N LEU A 195 -6.07 18.35 1.63
CA LEU A 195 -6.41 17.54 2.80
C LEU A 195 -6.03 16.07 2.62
N GLU A 196 -6.13 15.54 1.40
CA GLU A 196 -5.64 14.20 1.04
C GLU A 196 -4.12 14.09 1.26
N LEU A 197 -3.36 15.09 0.80
CA LEU A 197 -1.91 15.12 1.01
C LEU A 197 -1.57 15.14 2.50
N LEU A 198 -2.22 16.04 3.25
CA LEU A 198 -1.96 16.21 4.68
C LEU A 198 -2.36 14.95 5.47
N SER A 199 -3.52 14.36 5.17
CA SER A 199 -3.98 13.13 5.82
C SER A 199 -3.03 11.98 5.54
N SER A 200 -2.50 11.88 4.32
CA SER A 200 -1.57 10.82 3.92
C SER A 200 -0.18 10.95 4.56
N ILE A 201 0.32 12.18 4.72
CA ILE A 201 1.56 12.44 5.48
C ILE A 201 1.39 11.94 6.91
N VAL A 202 0.29 12.32 7.56
CA VAL A 202 0.06 12.00 8.97
C VAL A 202 -0.28 10.50 9.16
N SER A 203 -1.12 9.92 8.30
CA SER A 203 -1.58 8.53 8.42
C SER A 203 -0.47 7.49 8.20
N SER A 204 0.52 7.80 7.36
CA SER A 204 1.63 6.89 7.07
C SER A 204 2.48 6.50 8.30
N GLY A 205 2.50 7.36 9.32
CA GLY A 205 3.17 7.08 10.58
C GLY A 205 2.44 6.08 11.46
N VAL A 206 1.14 5.88 11.26
CA VAL A 206 0.33 5.00 12.12
C VAL A 206 0.85 3.57 12.02
N TYR A 207 1.01 3.03 10.81
CA TYR A 207 1.50 1.66 10.62
C TYR A 207 2.90 1.48 11.21
N THR A 208 3.86 2.30 10.75
CA THR A 208 5.28 2.15 11.08
C THR A 208 5.53 2.32 12.59
N VAL A 209 4.97 3.35 13.22
CA VAL A 209 5.23 3.60 14.65
C VAL A 209 4.55 2.53 15.52
N THR A 210 3.32 2.13 15.18
CA THR A 210 2.61 1.06 15.90
C THR A 210 3.37 -0.24 15.82
N PHE A 211 3.82 -0.61 14.62
CA PHE A 211 4.59 -1.82 14.39
C PHE A 211 5.83 -1.87 15.27
N VAL A 212 6.61 -0.79 15.24
CA VAL A 212 7.88 -0.72 15.96
C VAL A 212 7.65 -0.72 17.49
N LEU A 213 6.63 -0.03 17.99
CA LEU A 213 6.23 -0.08 19.40
C LEU A 213 5.79 -1.48 19.83
N ALA A 214 4.98 -2.16 19.02
CA ALA A 214 4.48 -3.50 19.31
C ALA A 214 5.62 -4.53 19.40
N MET A 215 6.62 -4.43 18.53
CA MET A 215 7.77 -5.34 18.51
C MET A 215 8.71 -5.18 19.70
N GLU A 216 8.79 -3.97 20.27
CA GLU A 216 9.61 -3.71 21.46
C GLU A 216 9.01 -4.17 22.77
N LEU A 217 7.71 -4.45 22.79
CA LEU A 217 6.99 -4.97 23.95
C LEU A 217 7.00 -6.52 24.01
N VAL A 218 7.58 -7.18 23.00
CA VAL A 218 7.55 -8.64 22.83
C VAL A 218 8.94 -9.28 22.94
N LEU A 219 8.95 -10.48 23.52
CA LEU A 219 10.15 -11.31 23.71
C LEU A 219 10.78 -11.71 22.37
N PRO A 220 12.12 -11.71 22.26
CA PRO A 220 12.84 -12.11 21.04
C PRO A 220 12.38 -13.43 20.41
N ASN A 221 12.12 -14.46 21.23
CA ASN A 221 11.81 -15.82 20.75
C ASN A 221 10.41 -15.97 20.12
N HIS A 222 9.47 -15.05 20.37
CA HIS A 222 8.11 -15.10 19.83
C HIS A 222 7.78 -13.95 18.86
N ARG A 223 8.77 -13.11 18.53
CA ARG A 223 8.61 -11.94 17.65
C ARG A 223 8.06 -12.30 16.28
N VAL A 224 8.49 -13.41 15.70
CA VAL A 224 8.06 -13.83 14.35
C VAL A 224 6.58 -14.18 14.30
N LEU A 225 6.10 -15.01 15.23
CA LEU A 225 4.66 -15.36 15.29
C LEU A 225 3.80 -14.13 15.57
N TYR A 226 4.25 -13.28 16.50
CA TYR A 226 3.54 -12.05 16.85
C TYR A 226 3.46 -11.07 15.67
N TYR A 227 4.56 -10.93 14.93
CA TYR A 227 4.65 -10.19 13.67
C TYR A 227 3.61 -10.68 12.66
N SER A 228 3.60 -12.00 12.37
CA SER A 228 2.71 -12.56 11.36
C SER A 228 1.24 -12.37 11.69
N ILE A 229 0.87 -12.47 12.97
CA ILE A 229 -0.51 -12.22 13.42
C ILE A 229 -0.87 -10.75 13.23
N LEU A 230 0.00 -9.81 13.62
CA LEU A 230 -0.25 -8.37 13.46
C LEU A 230 -0.36 -7.97 12.00
N GLU A 231 0.47 -8.53 11.13
CA GLU A 231 0.45 -8.24 9.68
C GLU A 231 -0.90 -8.62 9.05
N CYS A 232 -1.55 -9.69 9.49
CA CYS A 232 -2.88 -10.08 9.02
C CYS A 232 -3.98 -9.04 9.29
N PHE A 233 -3.82 -8.15 10.28
CA PHE A 233 -4.80 -7.08 10.53
C PHE A 233 -4.79 -6.01 9.45
N TYR A 234 -3.69 -5.84 8.73
CA TYR A 234 -3.56 -4.82 7.68
C TYR A 234 -4.53 -5.06 6.51
N PRO A 235 -4.57 -6.24 5.85
CA PRO A 235 -5.54 -6.51 4.77
C PRO A 235 -6.99 -6.56 5.26
N ILE A 236 -7.24 -6.93 6.53
CA ILE A 236 -8.58 -6.87 7.13
C ILE A 236 -9.11 -5.42 7.12
N GLY A 237 -8.24 -4.44 7.35
CA GLY A 237 -8.60 -3.02 7.25
C GLY A 237 -9.07 -2.62 5.86
N ALA A 238 -8.37 -3.07 4.82
CA ALA A 238 -8.74 -2.82 3.43
C ALA A 238 -10.10 -3.46 3.05
N ILE A 239 -10.34 -4.69 3.49
CA ILE A 239 -11.62 -5.40 3.30
C ILE A 239 -12.75 -4.63 4.01
N LEU A 240 -12.51 -4.15 5.23
CA LEU A 240 -13.50 -3.38 5.98
C LEU A 240 -13.87 -2.08 5.26
N VAL A 241 -12.90 -1.36 4.68
CA VAL A 241 -13.18 -0.15 3.89
C VAL A 241 -14.02 -0.47 2.65
N ALA A 242 -13.66 -1.53 1.91
CA ALA A 242 -14.43 -1.94 0.74
C ALA A 242 -15.87 -2.34 1.10
N PHE A 243 -16.05 -3.01 2.24
CA PHE A 243 -17.36 -3.37 2.77
C PHE A 243 -18.17 -2.13 3.20
N ILE A 244 -17.56 -1.15 3.88
CA ILE A 244 -18.26 0.10 4.23
C ILE A 244 -18.63 0.86 2.94
N ALA A 245 -17.73 0.90 1.96
CA ALA A 245 -17.95 1.58 0.70
C ALA A 245 -19.10 0.98 -0.11
N SER A 246 -19.30 -0.35 -0.07
CA SER A 246 -20.42 -1.02 -0.74
C SER A 246 -21.79 -0.72 -0.12
N LEU A 247 -21.82 -0.49 1.20
CA LEU A 247 -23.04 -0.14 1.93
C LEU A 247 -23.43 1.33 1.77
N VAL A 248 -22.44 2.23 1.78
CA VAL A 248 -22.67 3.68 1.90
C VAL A 248 -22.83 4.35 0.54
N LYS A 249 -22.01 3.98 -0.45
CA LYS A 249 -22.07 4.52 -1.83
C LYS A 249 -22.00 6.05 -1.96
N ASP A 250 -21.54 6.73 -0.92
CA ASP A 250 -21.35 8.17 -0.84
C ASP A 250 -19.95 8.45 -0.27
N TRP A 251 -19.12 9.17 -1.03
CA TRP A 251 -17.73 9.41 -0.67
C TRP A 251 -17.55 10.25 0.60
N ARG A 252 -18.49 11.17 0.90
CA ARG A 252 -18.43 12.02 2.10
C ARG A 252 -18.73 11.18 3.33
N LEU A 253 -19.82 10.41 3.29
CA LEU A 253 -20.20 9.50 4.37
C LEU A 253 -19.17 8.38 4.57
N LEU A 254 -18.56 7.87 3.48
CA LEU A 254 -17.49 6.90 3.55
C LEU A 254 -16.29 7.43 4.35
N LEU A 255 -15.82 8.66 4.03
CA LEU A 255 -14.72 9.29 4.76
C LEU A 255 -15.05 9.48 6.25
N GLN A 256 -16.29 9.87 6.57
CA GLN A 256 -16.72 10.04 7.96
C GLN A 256 -16.77 8.71 8.70
N ILE A 257 -17.55 7.74 8.20
CA ILE A 257 -17.78 6.46 8.87
C ILE A 257 -16.48 5.68 9.03
N ALA A 258 -15.61 5.67 8.01
CA ALA A 258 -14.35 4.95 8.07
C ALA A 258 -13.34 5.60 9.04
N ASN A 259 -13.37 6.92 9.23
CA ASN A 259 -12.38 7.63 10.05
C ASN A 259 -12.85 8.00 11.46
N ILE A 260 -14.15 8.04 11.75
CA ILE A 260 -14.68 8.26 13.11
C ILE A 260 -14.09 7.29 14.14
N PRO A 261 -13.96 5.96 13.87
CA PRO A 261 -13.30 5.03 14.78
C PRO A 261 -11.86 5.43 15.12
N GLY A 262 -11.19 6.19 14.24
CA GLY A 262 -9.86 6.72 14.46
C GLY A 262 -9.74 7.62 15.70
N LEU A 263 -10.83 8.31 16.07
CA LEU A 263 -10.88 9.16 17.27
C LEU A 263 -10.84 8.34 18.56
N LEU A 264 -11.29 7.07 18.53
CA LEU A 264 -11.25 6.17 19.68
C LEU A 264 -9.81 5.82 20.07
N PHE A 265 -8.83 5.94 19.16
CA PHE A 265 -7.42 5.72 19.47
C PHE A 265 -6.82 6.78 20.38
N LEU A 266 -7.52 7.88 20.68
CA LEU A 266 -7.14 8.75 21.79
C LEU A 266 -7.09 7.96 23.12
N SER A 267 -7.97 6.98 23.28
CA SER A 267 -7.98 6.10 24.46
C SER A 267 -6.70 5.27 24.61
N TYR A 268 -5.95 5.05 23.52
CA TYR A 268 -4.71 4.28 23.55
C TYR A 268 -3.60 5.01 24.30
N PHE A 269 -3.76 6.32 24.53
CA PHE A 269 -2.88 7.06 25.42
C PHE A 269 -2.95 6.54 26.87
N TRP A 270 -4.04 5.89 27.29
CA TRP A 270 -4.16 5.28 28.62
C TRP A 270 -4.03 3.75 28.60
N LEU A 271 -4.40 3.12 27.49
CA LEU A 271 -4.40 1.65 27.36
C LEU A 271 -3.03 1.05 27.05
N THR A 272 -2.16 1.78 26.36
CA THR A 272 -0.85 1.29 25.91
C THR A 272 0.29 1.86 26.75
N GLU A 273 1.42 1.15 26.77
CA GLU A 273 2.65 1.63 27.40
C GLU A 273 3.62 2.22 26.38
N GLU A 274 4.51 3.09 26.86
CA GLU A 274 5.59 3.63 26.04
C GLU A 274 6.69 2.58 25.84
N SER A 275 7.47 2.74 24.77
CA SER A 275 8.65 1.92 24.52
C SER A 275 9.64 1.97 25.68
N MET A 276 9.94 0.80 26.26
CA MET A 276 10.95 0.68 27.31
C MET A 276 12.33 1.09 26.82
N ARG A 277 12.64 0.85 25.53
CA ARG A 277 13.92 1.23 24.91
C ARG A 277 14.01 2.74 24.76
N TRP A 278 12.95 3.39 24.30
CA TRP A 278 12.90 4.86 24.23
C TRP A 278 13.02 5.49 25.62
N LEU A 279 12.32 4.94 26.63
CA LEU A 279 12.43 5.41 28.01
C LEU A 279 13.84 5.26 28.58
N GLU A 280 14.53 4.15 28.28
CA GLU A 280 15.93 3.94 28.67
C GLU A 280 16.87 4.93 27.97
N MET A 281 16.68 5.18 26.67
CA MET A 281 17.45 6.19 25.93
C MET A 281 17.23 7.61 26.46
N GLN A 282 16.04 7.92 26.98
CA GLN A 282 15.72 9.21 27.60
C GLN A 282 16.14 9.30 29.08
N GLY A 283 16.82 8.28 29.62
CA GLY A 283 17.26 8.23 31.03
C GLY A 283 16.12 8.08 32.05
N LYS A 284 14.89 7.73 31.62
CA LYS A 284 13.70 7.61 32.48
C LYS A 284 13.57 6.23 33.10
N HIS A 285 14.58 5.81 33.87
CA HIS A 285 14.68 4.45 34.41
C HIS A 285 13.53 4.05 35.33
N ASP A 286 13.03 4.95 36.18
CA ASP A 286 11.90 4.67 37.07
C ASP A 286 10.66 4.23 36.29
N ARG A 287 10.38 4.91 35.16
CA ARG A 287 9.26 4.56 34.28
C ARG A 287 9.44 3.21 33.60
N VAL A 288 10.67 2.83 33.25
CA VAL A 288 10.95 1.49 32.70
C VAL A 288 10.62 0.42 33.74
N ILE A 289 10.99 0.63 35.00
CA ILE A 289 10.70 -0.30 36.09
C ILE A 289 9.18 -0.40 36.32
N ASP A 290 8.44 0.71 36.26
CA ASP A 290 6.98 0.71 36.42
C ASP A 290 6.27 -0.06 35.29
N VAL A 291 6.71 0.11 34.04
CA VAL A 291 6.22 -0.66 32.90
C VAL A 291 6.47 -2.15 33.12
N LEU A 292 7.69 -2.53 33.52
CA LEU A 292 8.04 -3.93 33.82
C LEU A 292 7.21 -4.51 34.97
N LYS A 293 6.96 -3.74 36.04
CA LYS A 293 6.04 -4.08 37.15
C LYS A 293 4.63 -4.36 36.65
N ARG A 294 4.11 -3.52 35.77
CA ARG A 294 2.78 -3.71 35.18
C ARG A 294 2.70 -4.99 34.34
N ILE A 295 3.69 -5.23 33.47
CA ILE A 295 3.75 -6.45 32.64
C ILE A 295 3.81 -7.69 33.54
N ALA A 296 4.69 -7.69 34.55
CA ALA A 296 4.85 -8.79 35.48
C ALA A 296 3.58 -9.07 36.30
N GLY A 297 2.90 -8.01 36.77
CA GLY A 297 1.63 -8.12 37.49
C GLY A 297 0.52 -8.73 36.64
N ILE A 298 0.37 -8.31 35.39
CA ILE A 298 -0.65 -8.83 34.46
C ILE A 298 -0.34 -10.27 34.03
N ASN A 299 0.94 -10.59 33.83
CA ASN A 299 1.40 -11.93 33.50
C ASN A 299 1.49 -12.86 34.72
N LYS A 300 1.22 -12.34 35.93
CA LYS A 300 1.30 -13.06 37.21
C LYS A 300 2.66 -13.73 37.44
N LYS A 301 3.76 -13.02 37.13
CA LYS A 301 5.13 -13.49 37.36
C LYS A 301 5.91 -12.55 38.27
N SER A 302 6.88 -13.11 39.00
CA SER A 302 7.78 -12.34 39.85
C SER A 302 8.86 -11.65 39.01
N LEU A 303 9.12 -10.37 39.29
CA LEU A 303 10.26 -9.66 38.73
C LEU A 303 11.56 -10.12 39.39
N PRO A 304 12.61 -10.39 38.60
CA PRO A 304 13.95 -10.53 39.17
C PRO A 304 14.36 -9.21 39.85
N VAL A 305 15.17 -9.30 40.91
CA VAL A 305 15.69 -8.13 41.64
C VAL A 305 16.50 -7.28 40.67
N LEU A 306 15.98 -6.11 40.31
CA LEU A 306 16.63 -5.17 39.42
C LEU A 306 17.78 -4.48 40.17
N PRO A 307 19.03 -4.52 39.68
CA PRO A 307 20.14 -3.83 40.33
C PRO A 307 19.91 -2.31 40.28
N SER A 308 19.92 -1.67 41.44
CA SER A 308 19.61 -0.25 41.64
C SER A 308 20.64 0.72 41.06
N ASN A 309 21.80 0.24 40.58
CA ASN A 309 22.98 1.06 40.32
C ASN A 309 23.55 0.85 38.90
N VAL A 310 22.74 1.00 37.86
CA VAL A 310 23.27 1.12 36.49
C VAL A 310 23.35 2.61 36.15
N GLN A 311 24.49 3.23 36.43
CA GLN A 311 24.84 4.53 35.84
C GLN A 311 24.94 4.34 34.32
N MET A 312 24.30 5.21 33.54
CA MET A 312 24.51 5.28 32.09
C MET A 312 25.18 6.58 31.70
N GLU A 313 26.19 6.44 30.85
CA GLU A 313 26.75 7.52 30.05
C GLU A 313 25.65 8.09 29.14
N THR A 314 25.39 9.39 29.28
CA THR A 314 24.63 10.17 28.30
C THR A 314 25.44 10.26 27.02
N ILE A 315 25.21 9.35 26.07
CA ILE A 315 25.76 9.49 24.71
C ILE A 315 24.93 10.56 24.01
N ASN A 316 25.55 11.70 23.67
CA ASN A 316 24.96 12.72 22.82
C ASN A 316 24.74 12.14 21.40
N TYR A 317 23.52 11.67 21.15
CA TYR A 317 23.16 10.88 19.97
C TYR A 317 22.93 11.70 18.69
N ASP A 318 22.68 13.00 18.81
CA ASP A 318 22.25 13.84 17.67
C ASP A 318 23.42 14.25 16.75
N ASP A 319 24.60 14.59 17.29
CA ASP A 319 25.79 14.95 16.47
C ASP A 319 26.50 13.74 15.84
N GLU A 320 26.41 12.54 16.45
CA GLU A 320 27.06 11.33 15.92
C GLU A 320 26.30 10.70 14.74
N ASN A 321 24.97 10.84 14.68
CA ASN A 321 24.16 10.20 13.65
C ASN A 321 24.29 10.89 12.28
N ASP A 322 24.30 12.22 12.22
CA ASP A 322 24.45 12.95 10.95
C ASP A 322 25.81 12.68 10.30
N ALA A 323 26.88 12.71 11.09
CA ALA A 323 28.22 12.31 10.64
C ALA A 323 28.26 10.85 10.16
N LYS A 324 27.53 9.95 10.84
CA LYS A 324 27.41 8.54 10.47
C LYS A 324 26.64 8.33 9.15
N TYR A 325 25.55 9.04 8.88
CA TYR A 325 24.81 8.93 7.62
C TYR A 325 25.64 9.40 6.42
N VAL A 326 26.35 10.52 6.56
CA VAL A 326 27.25 11.04 5.50
C VAL A 326 28.38 10.05 5.22
N ASN A 327 28.95 9.44 6.27
CA ASN A 327 29.99 8.42 6.13
C ASN A 327 29.47 7.14 5.44
N ILE A 328 28.26 6.69 5.78
CA ILE A 328 27.58 5.56 5.12
C ILE A 328 27.39 5.83 3.63
N LEU A 329 26.90 7.02 3.26
CA LEU A 329 26.67 7.37 1.85
C LEU A 329 27.98 7.37 1.05
N LYS A 330 29.05 7.88 1.66
CA LYS A 330 30.39 7.91 1.07
C LYS A 330 30.95 6.51 0.85
N ASP A 331 30.77 5.60 1.81
CA ASP A 331 31.22 4.21 1.71
C ASP A 331 30.47 3.44 0.61
N VAL A 332 29.17 3.71 0.43
CA VAL A 332 28.35 3.13 -0.65
C VAL A 332 28.81 3.60 -2.02
N ILE A 333 29.04 4.91 -2.19
CA ILE A 333 29.49 5.48 -3.47
C ILE A 333 30.90 4.98 -3.83
N ARG A 334 31.74 4.72 -2.82
CA ARG A 334 33.10 4.21 -3.02
C ARG A 334 33.15 2.75 -3.48
N SER A 335 32.14 1.94 -3.14
CA SER A 335 32.04 0.53 -3.55
C SER A 335 31.14 0.39 -4.81
N PRO A 336 31.73 0.13 -6.00
CA PRO A 336 30.94 0.00 -7.23
C PRO A 336 29.99 -1.22 -7.18
N THR A 337 30.36 -2.28 -6.47
CA THR A 337 29.53 -3.49 -6.31
C THR A 337 28.29 -3.21 -5.48
N ILE A 338 28.43 -2.53 -4.33
CA ILE A 338 27.29 -2.18 -3.48
C ILE A 338 26.40 -1.14 -4.16
N LEU A 339 26.98 -0.15 -4.86
CA LEU A 339 26.22 0.81 -5.65
C LEU A 339 25.42 0.14 -6.76
N CYS A 340 26.02 -0.79 -7.52
CA CYS A 340 25.30 -1.56 -8.54
C CYS A 340 24.16 -2.39 -7.95
N ARG A 341 24.37 -3.02 -6.78
CA ARG A 341 23.30 -3.74 -6.07
C ARG A 341 22.18 -2.82 -5.63
N LEU A 342 22.52 -1.64 -5.10
CA LEU A 342 21.55 -0.63 -4.69
C LEU A 342 20.68 -0.18 -5.87
N ILE A 343 21.29 0.11 -7.03
CA ILE A 343 20.57 0.52 -8.24
C ILE A 343 19.63 -0.60 -8.72
N ARG A 344 20.15 -1.83 -8.88
CA ARG A 344 19.35 -2.98 -9.34
C ARG A 344 18.21 -3.31 -8.38
N CYS A 345 18.49 -3.30 -7.08
CA CYS A 345 17.48 -3.53 -6.05
C CYS A 345 16.42 -2.43 -6.10
N SER A 346 16.81 -1.15 -6.19
CA SER A 346 15.88 -0.03 -6.30
C SER A 346 14.96 -0.12 -7.53
N LEU A 347 15.47 -0.57 -8.68
CA LEU A 347 14.65 -0.83 -9.87
C LEU A 347 13.61 -1.94 -9.64
N VAL A 348 13.99 -3.02 -8.96
CA VAL A 348 13.07 -4.09 -8.57
C VAL A 348 12.01 -3.57 -7.59
N TRP A 349 12.39 -2.69 -6.65
CA TRP A 349 11.47 -2.01 -5.72
C TRP A 349 10.47 -1.10 -6.43
N ILE A 350 10.87 -0.38 -7.48
CA ILE A 350 9.95 0.42 -8.30
C ILE A 350 8.98 -0.50 -9.04
N ALA A 351 9.48 -1.55 -9.69
CA ALA A 351 8.66 -2.47 -10.46
C ALA A 351 7.62 -3.18 -9.56
N ILE A 352 8.03 -3.67 -8.40
CA ILE A 352 7.15 -4.45 -7.52
C ILE A 352 6.04 -3.60 -6.91
N THR A 353 6.36 -2.37 -6.50
CA THR A 353 5.37 -1.44 -5.93
C THR A 353 4.39 -0.97 -7.00
N LEU A 354 4.87 -0.66 -8.22
CA LEU A 354 4.01 -0.31 -9.35
C LEU A 354 2.99 -1.40 -9.63
N VAL A 355 3.44 -2.66 -9.76
CA VAL A 355 2.56 -3.80 -10.08
C VAL A 355 1.64 -4.12 -8.90
N TYR A 356 2.14 -4.10 -7.66
CA TYR A 356 1.35 -4.41 -6.47
C TYR A 356 0.19 -3.41 -6.24
N TYR A 357 0.49 -2.11 -6.25
CA TYR A 357 -0.54 -1.08 -6.08
C TYR A 357 -1.41 -0.95 -7.33
N GLY A 358 -0.82 -1.06 -8.53
CA GLY A 358 -1.54 -0.99 -9.80
C GLY A 358 -2.60 -2.08 -9.95
N LEU A 359 -2.26 -3.35 -9.66
CA LEU A 359 -3.23 -4.43 -9.62
C LEU A 359 -4.31 -4.20 -8.55
N SER A 360 -3.96 -3.61 -7.41
CA SER A 360 -4.96 -3.34 -6.37
C SER A 360 -5.99 -2.31 -6.83
N ILE A 361 -5.56 -1.26 -7.52
CA ILE A 361 -6.44 -0.21 -8.06
C ILE A 361 -7.27 -0.76 -9.24
N CYS A 362 -6.64 -1.43 -10.21
CA CYS A 362 -7.34 -1.95 -11.40
C CYS A 362 -8.36 -3.06 -11.07
N SER A 363 -8.35 -3.61 -9.86
CA SER A 363 -9.36 -4.58 -9.42
C SER A 363 -10.78 -4.02 -9.43
N THR A 364 -10.95 -2.70 -9.27
CA THR A 364 -12.26 -2.05 -9.32
C THR A 364 -12.83 -1.91 -10.72
N ASP A 365 -11.98 -2.02 -11.75
CA ASP A 365 -12.37 -1.89 -13.16
C ASP A 365 -12.80 -3.23 -13.78
N ILE A 366 -12.58 -4.34 -13.08
CA ILE A 366 -13.03 -5.66 -13.50
C ILE A 366 -14.56 -5.70 -13.44
N ALA A 367 -15.19 -6.32 -14.45
CA ALA A 367 -16.63 -6.50 -14.49
C ALA A 367 -17.18 -7.21 -13.24
N GLY A 368 -18.43 -6.91 -12.89
CA GLY A 368 -19.06 -7.38 -11.65
C GLY A 368 -19.00 -6.34 -10.53
N ASP A 369 -19.06 -6.80 -9.28
CA ASP A 369 -19.05 -5.94 -8.11
C ASP A 369 -17.62 -5.50 -7.75
N LYS A 370 -17.31 -4.21 -7.96
CA LYS A 370 -16.00 -3.62 -7.66
C LYS A 370 -15.59 -3.75 -6.20
N TYR A 371 -16.55 -3.72 -5.27
CA TYR A 371 -16.27 -3.81 -3.83
C TYR A 371 -15.87 -5.24 -3.44
N LEU A 372 -16.55 -6.22 -4.02
CA LEU A 372 -16.20 -7.63 -3.86
C LEU A 372 -14.82 -7.92 -4.49
N ASN A 373 -14.58 -7.43 -5.70
CA ASN A 373 -13.30 -7.62 -6.40
C ASN A 373 -12.13 -7.07 -5.58
N PHE A 374 -12.24 -5.85 -5.05
CA PHE A 374 -11.22 -5.26 -4.19
C PHE A 374 -11.04 -6.06 -2.88
N SER A 375 -12.14 -6.50 -2.26
CA SER A 375 -12.10 -7.32 -1.04
C SER A 375 -11.38 -8.66 -1.27
N LEU A 376 -11.61 -9.32 -2.41
CA LEU A 376 -10.91 -10.56 -2.78
C LEU A 376 -9.41 -10.34 -2.98
N VAL A 377 -9.03 -9.23 -3.61
CA VAL A 377 -7.63 -8.82 -3.81
C VAL A 377 -6.91 -8.61 -2.48
N SER A 378 -7.55 -7.94 -1.51
CA SER A 378 -7.00 -7.79 -0.16
C SER A 378 -6.98 -9.11 0.61
N PHE A 379 -7.99 -9.97 0.45
CA PHE A 379 -8.04 -11.27 1.11
C PHE A 379 -6.89 -12.18 0.68
N VAL A 380 -6.49 -12.14 -0.60
CA VAL A 380 -5.37 -12.92 -1.17
C VAL A 380 -4.02 -12.59 -0.52
N GLU A 381 -3.87 -11.43 0.13
CA GLU A 381 -2.63 -11.08 0.84
C GLU A 381 -2.39 -11.94 2.07
N ILE A 382 -3.46 -12.37 2.77
CA ILE A 382 -3.36 -13.22 3.95
C ILE A 382 -2.69 -14.57 3.64
N PRO A 383 -3.17 -15.38 2.66
CA PRO A 383 -2.50 -16.60 2.27
C PRO A 383 -1.15 -16.35 1.60
N ALA A 384 -0.93 -15.20 0.94
CA ALA A 384 0.39 -14.85 0.39
C ALA A 384 1.46 -14.80 1.48
N CYS A 385 1.16 -14.16 2.62
CA CYS A 385 2.07 -14.10 3.78
C CYS A 385 2.45 -15.50 4.30
N LEU A 386 1.49 -16.43 4.33
CA LEU A 386 1.72 -17.81 4.79
C LEU A 386 2.50 -18.66 3.76
N LEU A 387 2.14 -18.56 2.48
CA LEU A 387 2.81 -19.28 1.40
C LEU A 387 4.25 -18.81 1.20
N ASN A 388 4.52 -17.52 1.45
CA ASN A 388 5.87 -16.98 1.39
C ASN A 388 6.84 -17.76 2.30
N TRP A 389 6.43 -18.09 3.52
CA TRP A 389 7.26 -18.88 4.44
C TRP A 389 7.63 -20.24 3.84
N LEU A 390 6.65 -20.99 3.32
CA LEU A 390 6.87 -22.30 2.69
C LEU A 390 7.81 -22.23 1.47
N ILE A 391 7.62 -21.23 0.61
CA ILE A 391 8.44 -21.03 -0.59
C ILE A 391 9.90 -20.73 -0.19
N MET A 392 10.10 -19.90 0.82
CA MET A 392 11.43 -19.53 1.29
C MET A 392 12.19 -20.70 1.96
N GLU A 393 11.50 -21.66 2.55
CA GLU A 393 12.16 -22.87 3.06
C GLU A 393 12.69 -23.76 1.94
N GLY A 394 11.91 -23.97 0.88
CA GLY A 394 12.30 -24.85 -0.25
C GLY A 394 13.27 -24.20 -1.24
N MET A 395 12.97 -23.00 -1.72
CA MET A 395 13.68 -22.39 -2.85
C MET A 395 14.72 -21.34 -2.41
N SER A 396 15.65 -21.01 -3.29
CA SER A 396 16.64 -19.96 -3.06
C SER A 396 15.98 -18.57 -3.15
N ARG A 397 16.49 -17.54 -2.47
CA ARG A 397 15.81 -16.23 -2.35
C ARG A 397 15.67 -15.57 -3.72
N LYS A 398 16.75 -15.61 -4.50
CA LYS A 398 16.79 -15.08 -5.86
C LYS A 398 15.80 -15.78 -6.79
N MET A 399 15.79 -17.12 -6.77
CA MET A 399 14.94 -17.92 -7.63
C MET A 399 13.47 -17.76 -7.25
N SER A 400 13.16 -17.73 -5.96
CA SER A 400 11.79 -17.51 -5.46
C SER A 400 11.23 -16.18 -5.96
N LEU A 401 12.00 -15.09 -5.81
CA LEU A 401 11.58 -13.77 -6.25
C LEU A 401 11.40 -13.71 -7.77
N SER A 402 12.36 -14.25 -8.53
CA SER A 402 12.28 -14.29 -10.00
C SER A 402 11.09 -15.14 -10.49
N CYS A 403 10.86 -16.32 -9.90
CA CYS A 403 9.72 -17.18 -10.24
C CYS A 403 8.37 -16.51 -9.96
N MET A 404 8.23 -15.79 -8.83
CA MET A 404 7.01 -15.05 -8.52
C MET A 404 6.77 -13.89 -9.49
N PHE A 405 7.81 -13.16 -9.89
CA PHE A 405 7.69 -12.14 -10.94
C PHE A 405 7.33 -12.73 -12.31
N ILE A 406 7.91 -13.87 -12.69
CA ILE A 406 7.55 -14.57 -13.94
C ILE A 406 6.10 -15.03 -13.89
N LEU A 407 5.67 -15.62 -12.77
CA LEU A 407 4.28 -16.05 -12.58
C LEU A 407 3.33 -14.87 -12.70
N CYS A 408 3.59 -13.75 -11.99
CA CYS A 408 2.81 -12.52 -12.08
C CYS A 408 2.80 -11.96 -13.51
N GLY A 409 3.96 -11.92 -14.17
CA GLY A 409 4.12 -11.38 -15.51
C GLY A 409 3.33 -12.17 -16.55
N PHE A 410 3.48 -13.49 -16.52
CA PHE A 410 2.78 -14.42 -17.42
C PHE A 410 1.26 -14.38 -17.21
N THR A 411 0.80 -14.39 -15.96
CA THR A 411 -0.64 -14.34 -15.64
C THR A 411 -1.27 -12.99 -16.00
N SER A 412 -0.54 -11.88 -15.83
CA SER A 412 -0.99 -10.55 -16.26
C SER A 412 -1.12 -10.44 -17.79
N VAL A 413 -0.22 -11.08 -18.55
CA VAL A 413 -0.33 -11.15 -20.02
C VAL A 413 -1.49 -12.08 -20.43
N LEU A 414 -1.61 -13.24 -19.77
CA LEU A 414 -2.65 -14.22 -20.03
C LEU A 414 -4.06 -13.65 -19.78
N TYR A 415 -4.21 -12.75 -18.81
CA TYR A 415 -5.47 -12.05 -18.52
C TYR A 415 -6.07 -11.38 -19.78
N ASN A 416 -5.23 -10.83 -20.67
CA ASN A 416 -5.68 -10.16 -21.88
C ASN A 416 -6.17 -11.13 -22.96
N LEU A 417 -5.80 -12.40 -22.89
CA LEU A 417 -6.22 -13.43 -23.84
C LEU A 417 -7.59 -14.03 -23.48
N VAL A 418 -8.08 -13.79 -22.27
CA VAL A 418 -9.35 -14.34 -21.79
C VAL A 418 -10.51 -13.39 -22.13
N PRO A 419 -11.54 -13.86 -22.85
CA PRO A 419 -12.69 -13.04 -23.19
C PRO A 419 -13.53 -12.67 -21.96
N ASP A 420 -14.20 -11.52 -22.01
CA ASP A 420 -15.02 -10.97 -20.91
C ASP A 420 -16.20 -11.85 -20.50
N SER A 421 -16.64 -12.77 -21.38
CA SER A 421 -17.71 -13.73 -21.08
C SER A 421 -17.33 -14.73 -19.98
N LEU A 422 -16.04 -14.96 -19.74
CA LEU A 422 -15.53 -15.93 -18.77
C LEU A 422 -15.05 -15.25 -17.47
N LEU A 423 -15.95 -14.51 -16.82
CA LEU A 423 -15.65 -13.67 -15.64
C LEU A 423 -14.87 -14.42 -14.54
N LEU A 424 -15.30 -15.63 -14.19
CA LEU A 424 -14.67 -16.42 -13.11
C LEU A 424 -13.22 -16.79 -13.43
N ILE A 425 -12.92 -17.16 -14.68
CA ILE A 425 -11.57 -17.52 -15.12
C ILE A 425 -10.70 -16.26 -15.14
N LYS A 426 -11.24 -15.15 -15.67
CA LYS A 426 -10.57 -13.86 -15.74
C LYS A 426 -10.19 -13.34 -14.35
N LEU A 427 -11.12 -13.39 -13.40
CA LEU A 427 -10.89 -13.03 -11.99
C LEU A 427 -9.87 -13.97 -11.33
N SER A 428 -9.95 -15.28 -11.59
CA SER A 428 -9.00 -16.25 -11.02
C SER A 428 -7.56 -15.96 -11.44
N ILE A 429 -7.32 -15.69 -12.73
CA ILE A 429 -5.99 -15.33 -13.26
C ILE A 429 -5.49 -14.02 -12.65
N PHE A 430 -6.39 -13.04 -12.48
CA PHE A 430 -6.08 -11.78 -11.82
C PHE A 430 -5.64 -11.98 -10.37
N LEU A 431 -6.37 -12.79 -9.61
CA LEU A 431 -6.04 -13.11 -8.22
C LEU A 431 -4.74 -13.91 -8.09
N ILE A 432 -4.41 -14.80 -9.05
CA ILE A 432 -3.10 -15.46 -9.09
C ILE A 432 -1.97 -14.45 -9.32
N SER A 433 -2.17 -13.47 -10.22
CA SER A 433 -1.21 -12.38 -10.45
C SER A 433 -0.96 -11.60 -9.15
N LYS A 434 -2.04 -11.23 -8.45
CA LYS A 434 -1.99 -10.53 -7.18
C LYS A 434 -1.33 -11.36 -6.06
N LEU A 435 -1.61 -12.66 -5.99
CA LEU A 435 -0.97 -13.57 -5.03
C LEU A 435 0.55 -13.61 -5.26
N ALA A 436 0.96 -13.81 -6.51
CA ALA A 436 2.37 -13.90 -6.89
C ALA A 436 3.15 -12.62 -6.56
N ILE A 437 2.60 -11.44 -6.89
CA ILE A 437 3.27 -10.17 -6.56
C ILE A 437 3.31 -9.90 -5.05
N SER A 438 2.31 -10.34 -4.28
CA SER A 438 2.28 -10.17 -2.82
C SER A 438 3.33 -11.05 -2.15
N ILE A 439 3.53 -12.29 -2.62
CA ILE A 439 4.63 -13.17 -2.18
C ILE A 439 5.97 -12.53 -2.55
N ALA A 440 6.13 -12.06 -3.79
CA ALA A 440 7.34 -11.37 -4.23
C ALA A 440 7.67 -10.17 -3.32
N PHE A 441 6.64 -9.43 -2.88
CA PHE A 441 6.77 -8.27 -2.00
C PHE A 441 7.39 -8.64 -0.65
N CYS A 442 6.99 -9.78 -0.09
CA CYS A 442 7.58 -10.30 1.14
C CYS A 442 9.06 -10.73 0.93
N ILE A 443 9.35 -11.41 -0.20
CA ILE A 443 10.70 -11.91 -0.50
C ILE A 443 11.68 -10.75 -0.73
N ILE A 444 11.29 -9.67 -1.40
CA ILE A 444 12.20 -8.54 -1.67
C ILE A 444 12.65 -7.84 -0.38
N TYR A 445 11.78 -7.71 0.63
CA TYR A 445 12.17 -7.19 1.94
C TYR A 445 13.29 -8.03 2.56
N MET A 446 13.15 -9.35 2.53
CA MET A 446 14.15 -10.27 3.07
C MET A 446 15.46 -10.24 2.27
N LEU A 447 15.37 -10.35 0.94
CA LEU A 447 16.54 -10.31 0.06
C LEU A 447 17.35 -9.02 0.25
N THR A 448 16.67 -7.86 0.32
CA THR A 448 17.32 -6.56 0.50
C THR A 448 18.11 -6.50 1.81
N VAL A 449 17.58 -7.07 2.88
CA VAL A 449 18.25 -7.16 4.18
C VAL A 449 19.48 -8.07 4.09
N GLU A 450 19.39 -9.21 3.42
CA GLU A 450 20.48 -10.20 3.39
C GLU A 450 21.67 -9.81 2.49
N ILE A 451 21.44 -9.03 1.42
CA ILE A 451 22.51 -8.63 0.47
C ILE A 451 23.35 -7.43 0.92
N PHE A 452 22.88 -6.68 1.92
CA PHE A 452 23.52 -5.45 2.40
C PHE A 452 24.25 -5.64 3.74
N PRO A 453 25.37 -4.91 3.94
CA PRO A 453 26.22 -5.04 5.12
C PRO A 453 25.49 -4.58 6.39
N THR A 454 25.65 -5.31 7.50
CA THR A 454 24.95 -5.11 8.77
C THR A 454 25.00 -3.66 9.25
N ARG A 455 26.14 -2.97 9.10
CA ARG A 455 26.32 -1.56 9.50
C ARG A 455 25.41 -0.56 8.77
N MET A 456 25.02 -0.85 7.54
CA MET A 456 24.29 0.08 6.65
C MET A 456 22.96 -0.51 6.15
N ARG A 457 22.63 -1.75 6.55
CA ARG A 457 21.50 -2.54 6.06
C ARG A 457 20.17 -1.82 6.19
N ALA A 458 19.87 -1.30 7.38
CA ALA A 458 18.61 -0.60 7.65
C ALA A 458 18.46 0.66 6.77
N THR A 459 19.54 1.42 6.63
CA THR A 459 19.58 2.62 5.77
C THR A 459 19.37 2.26 4.31
N LEU A 460 20.09 1.27 3.79
CA LEU A 460 20.00 0.86 2.38
C LEU A 460 18.64 0.24 2.04
N LEU A 461 18.07 -0.58 2.93
CA LEU A 461 16.69 -1.06 2.79
C LEU A 461 15.69 0.11 2.70
N SER A 462 15.84 1.10 3.58
CA SER A 462 14.97 2.27 3.61
C SER A 462 15.10 3.08 2.32
N VAL A 463 16.32 3.29 1.80
CA VAL A 463 16.57 3.97 0.52
C VAL A 463 15.92 3.22 -0.64
N CYS A 464 16.12 1.90 -0.73
CA CYS A 464 15.49 1.07 -1.75
C CYS A 464 13.96 1.17 -1.71
N SER A 465 13.37 1.05 -0.52
CA SER A 465 11.92 1.13 -0.32
C SER A 465 11.37 2.53 -0.66
N MET A 466 12.08 3.59 -0.26
CA MET A 466 11.76 4.98 -0.59
C MET A 466 11.76 5.23 -2.10
N ILE A 467 12.80 4.78 -2.81
CA ILE A 467 12.85 4.85 -4.28
C ILE A 467 11.71 4.02 -4.89
N GLY A 468 11.40 2.87 -4.29
CA GLY A 468 10.25 2.05 -4.64
C GLY A 468 8.93 2.83 -4.61
N ARG A 469 8.73 3.78 -3.70
CA ARG A 469 7.48 4.57 -3.65
C ARG A 469 7.17 5.35 -4.93
N ILE A 470 8.16 5.62 -5.78
CA ILE A 470 7.92 6.16 -7.13
C ILE A 470 6.98 5.23 -7.92
N GLY A 471 7.14 3.91 -7.82
CA GLY A 471 6.24 2.95 -8.46
C GLY A 471 4.80 3.05 -7.94
N SER A 472 4.63 3.21 -6.63
CA SER A 472 3.29 3.43 -6.04
C SER A 472 2.65 4.76 -6.44
N MET A 473 3.44 5.82 -6.68
CA MET A 473 2.95 7.10 -7.18
C MET A 473 2.50 7.02 -8.65
N LEU A 474 3.14 6.16 -9.44
CA LEU A 474 2.79 5.90 -10.84
C LEU A 474 1.61 4.93 -11.01
N ALA A 475 1.35 4.07 -10.03
CA ALA A 475 0.27 3.07 -10.11
C ALA A 475 -1.13 3.67 -10.39
N PRO A 476 -1.61 4.73 -9.72
CA PRO A 476 -2.88 5.36 -10.06
C PRO A 476 -2.94 5.88 -11.50
N GLN A 477 -1.81 6.30 -12.08
CA GLN A 477 -1.74 6.83 -13.45
C GLN A 477 -1.95 5.74 -14.51
N THR A 478 -1.83 4.45 -14.16
CA THR A 478 -2.12 3.38 -15.12
C THR A 478 -3.61 3.24 -15.42
N THR A 479 -4.49 3.75 -14.56
CA THR A 479 -5.94 3.85 -14.85
C THR A 479 -6.22 4.89 -15.94
N LEU A 480 -5.48 6.00 -15.95
CA LEU A 480 -5.55 6.99 -17.02
C LEU A 480 -5.03 6.42 -18.34
N LEU A 481 -3.94 5.64 -18.29
CA LEU A 481 -3.40 4.94 -19.46
C LEU A 481 -4.42 3.96 -20.05
N ALA A 482 -5.14 3.23 -19.19
CA ALA A 482 -6.20 2.30 -19.57
C ALA A 482 -7.34 3.01 -20.32
N GLU A 483 -7.61 4.28 -20.01
CA GLU A 483 -8.66 5.02 -20.67
C GLU A 483 -8.31 5.40 -22.12
N TYR A 484 -7.08 5.86 -22.35
CA TYR A 484 -6.65 6.32 -23.67
C TYR A 484 -6.35 5.18 -24.63
N PHE A 485 -5.72 4.11 -24.13
CA PHE A 485 -5.25 3.01 -24.97
C PHE A 485 -5.98 1.68 -24.73
N GLY A 486 -6.96 1.64 -23.82
CA GLY A 486 -7.72 0.46 -23.46
C GLY A 486 -7.15 -0.32 -22.27
N ASN A 487 -8.03 -1.07 -21.59
CA ASN A 487 -7.70 -1.81 -20.36
C ASN A 487 -6.58 -2.86 -20.54
N TYR A 488 -6.39 -3.36 -21.76
CA TYR A 488 -5.39 -4.38 -22.05
C TYR A 488 -3.95 -3.87 -21.88
N VAL A 489 -3.72 -2.58 -22.15
CA VAL A 489 -2.38 -1.96 -22.05
C VAL A 489 -1.88 -1.97 -20.62
N THR A 490 -2.75 -1.70 -19.64
CA THR A 490 -2.36 -1.65 -18.23
C THR A 490 -1.86 -3.00 -17.74
N MET A 491 -2.55 -4.09 -18.09
CA MET A 491 -2.13 -5.45 -17.72
C MET A 491 -0.86 -5.88 -18.48
N LEU A 492 -0.68 -5.43 -19.73
CA LEU A 492 0.59 -5.62 -20.45
C LEU A 492 1.76 -4.86 -19.81
N VAL A 493 1.54 -3.62 -19.36
CA VAL A 493 2.55 -2.83 -18.66
C VAL A 493 2.96 -3.51 -17.36
N PHE A 494 2.00 -4.02 -16.57
CA PHE A 494 2.30 -4.80 -15.37
C PHE A 494 3.05 -6.09 -15.70
N GLY A 495 2.62 -6.80 -16.74
CA GLY A 495 3.25 -8.02 -17.22
C GLY A 495 4.71 -7.81 -17.64
N ALA A 496 4.95 -6.84 -18.51
CA ALA A 496 6.29 -6.49 -18.99
C ALA A 496 7.19 -6.00 -17.86
N THR A 497 6.68 -5.14 -16.98
CA THR A 497 7.44 -4.62 -15.82
C THR A 497 7.85 -5.74 -14.87
N ALA A 498 6.94 -6.69 -14.58
CA ALA A 498 7.24 -7.86 -13.76
C ALA A 498 8.30 -8.76 -14.42
N LEU A 499 8.21 -9.03 -15.73
CA LEU A 499 9.21 -9.85 -16.46
C LEU A 499 10.59 -9.19 -16.50
N VAL A 500 10.66 -7.87 -16.69
CA VAL A 500 11.91 -7.11 -16.61
C VAL A 500 12.49 -7.17 -15.19
N ALA A 501 11.65 -7.03 -14.17
CA ALA A 501 12.08 -7.20 -12.77
C ALA A 501 12.59 -8.61 -12.46
N ALA A 502 11.98 -9.65 -13.06
CA ALA A 502 12.47 -11.02 -12.95
C ALA A 502 13.89 -11.16 -13.54
N ALA A 503 14.14 -10.57 -14.71
CA ALA A 503 15.45 -10.59 -15.36
C ALA A 503 16.52 -9.86 -14.52
N ILE A 504 16.19 -8.68 -13.99
CA ILE A 504 17.08 -7.92 -13.09
C ILE A 504 17.37 -8.73 -11.83
N THR A 505 16.35 -9.37 -11.25
CA THR A 505 16.48 -10.19 -10.03
C THR A 505 17.49 -11.33 -10.21
N ILE A 506 17.56 -11.96 -11.38
CA ILE A 506 18.52 -13.05 -11.65
C ILE A 506 19.98 -12.56 -11.54
N THR A 507 20.22 -11.27 -11.77
CA THR A 507 21.55 -10.64 -11.65
C THR A 507 21.93 -10.27 -10.21
N LEU A 508 20.99 -10.36 -9.26
CA LEU A 508 21.28 -10.18 -7.84
C LEU A 508 21.99 -11.42 -7.27
N PRO A 509 22.83 -11.26 -6.24
CA PRO A 509 23.48 -12.40 -5.60
C PRO A 509 22.45 -13.27 -4.87
N GLU A 510 22.75 -14.57 -4.78
CA GLU A 510 21.99 -15.48 -3.92
C GLU A 510 22.38 -15.25 -2.46
N SER A 511 21.41 -15.29 -1.55
CA SER A 511 21.59 -15.01 -0.11
C SER A 511 21.17 -16.16 0.80
N LYS A 512 20.48 -17.19 0.29
CA LYS A 512 20.00 -18.31 1.11
C LYS A 512 21.17 -19.02 1.82
N ASN A 513 21.03 -19.18 3.14
CA ASN A 513 21.97 -19.88 4.04
C ASN A 513 23.39 -19.28 4.05
N ILE A 514 23.56 -18.03 3.63
CA ILE A 514 24.85 -17.33 3.71
C ILE A 514 24.88 -16.50 5.00
N LYS A 515 26.03 -16.46 5.68
CA LYS A 515 26.23 -15.60 6.84
C LYS A 515 26.02 -14.14 6.44
N LEU A 516 25.23 -13.43 7.23
CA LEU A 516 24.97 -11.99 7.01
C LEU A 516 26.29 -11.21 7.00
N PRO A 517 26.56 -10.39 5.98
CA PRO A 517 27.83 -9.68 5.87
C PRO A 517 27.90 -8.56 6.90
N ASP A 518 28.98 -8.51 7.70
CA ASP A 518 29.17 -7.46 8.70
C ASP A 518 29.95 -6.26 8.14
N THR A 519 30.81 -6.52 7.14
CA THR A 519 31.61 -5.49 6.46
C THR A 519 31.23 -5.31 5.00
N VAL A 520 31.60 -4.16 4.41
CA VAL A 520 31.39 -3.89 2.99
C VAL A 520 32.11 -4.93 2.13
N VAL A 521 33.33 -5.32 2.50
CA VAL A 521 34.13 -6.31 1.76
C VAL A 521 33.47 -7.69 1.76
N GLU A 522 32.93 -8.13 2.91
CA GLU A 522 32.15 -9.38 2.98
C GLU A 522 30.89 -9.31 2.11
N ALA A 523 30.19 -8.18 2.12
CA ALA A 523 29.04 -7.98 1.26
C ALA A 523 29.43 -8.08 -0.22
N GLU A 524 30.54 -7.46 -0.65
CA GLU A 524 31.03 -7.52 -2.03
C GLU A 524 31.29 -8.96 -2.51
N ARG A 525 31.78 -9.84 -1.63
CA ARG A 525 32.09 -11.24 -1.97
C ARG A 525 30.86 -12.13 -2.19
N ILE A 526 29.68 -11.72 -1.73
CA ILE A 526 28.44 -12.47 -1.94
C ILE A 526 28.18 -12.64 -3.44
N GLY A 527 28.14 -13.89 -3.91
CA GLY A 527 27.94 -14.24 -5.31
C GLY A 527 29.23 -14.36 -6.15
N ILE A 528 30.40 -14.02 -5.60
CA ILE A 528 31.72 -14.21 -6.23
C ILE A 528 32.36 -15.52 -5.72
N ASP A 529 32.25 -15.82 -4.42
CA ASP A 529 32.95 -16.96 -3.78
C ASP A 529 32.46 -18.35 -4.22
N ARG A 530 31.39 -18.47 -5.02
CA ARG A 530 31.03 -19.74 -5.70
C ARG A 530 32.00 -20.12 -6.83
N LEU A 531 32.91 -19.22 -7.22
CA LEU A 531 33.94 -19.48 -8.24
C LEU A 531 35.30 -19.88 -7.65
N LEU A 532 35.46 -19.89 -6.32
CA LEU A 532 36.65 -20.43 -5.68
C LEU A 532 36.30 -21.80 -5.09
N PRO A 533 36.90 -22.90 -5.58
CA PRO A 533 36.71 -24.20 -4.94
C PRO A 533 37.15 -24.11 -3.48
N GLU A 534 36.32 -24.64 -2.57
CA GLU A 534 36.67 -24.92 -1.18
C GLU A 534 37.96 -25.75 -1.16
N ASN A 535 39.07 -25.08 -0.93
CA ASN A 535 40.32 -25.68 -0.51
C ASN A 535 40.97 -24.66 0.41
N ILE A 536 40.56 -24.65 1.67
CA ILE A 536 41.39 -24.46 2.87
C ILE A 536 40.47 -24.81 4.04
N GLU A 537 40.47 -26.07 4.43
CA GLU A 537 40.28 -26.50 5.82
C GLU A 537 40.75 -27.96 5.91
N ASN A 538 42.07 -28.12 5.97
CA ASN A 538 42.78 -29.24 6.59
C ASN A 538 44.26 -28.89 6.65
N SER A 539 44.64 -28.10 7.66
CA SER A 539 45.98 -28.07 8.26
C SER A 539 45.92 -27.49 9.66
#